data_AF-A0A8T6YGM6-F1
#
_entry.id   AF-A0A8T6YGM6-F1
#
_cell.length_a   1.000
_cell.length_b   1.000
_cell.length_c   1.000
_cell.angle_alpha   90.00
_cell.angle_beta   90.00
_cell.angle_gamma   90.00
#
_symmetry.space_group_name_H-M   'P 1'
#
loop_
_entity.id
_entity.type
_entity.pdbx_description
1 polymer ?
#
loop_
_entity_poly.entity_id
_entity_poly.type
_entity_poly.pdbx_seq_one_letter_code
_entity_poly.pdbx_strand_id
1 'polypeptide(L)'
;MRYSTNFIRKFVVAFVGVILTLLGMLWFLQGADIVHLDPILCFSNCEVITGGSQFWEATGAIAFIIGIIIIGVSLRGRKSRI
;
A
#
# COMPACT_ATOMS: atom_id res chain seq x y z
N MET A 1 1.93 29.86 17.03
CA MET A 1 1.66 28.40 16.89
C MET A 1 1.50 27.91 15.43
N ARG A 2 2.24 28.45 14.45
CA ARG A 2 2.14 28.02 13.02
C ARG A 2 3.10 26.87 12.64
N TYR A 3 4.00 26.50 13.55
CA TYR A 3 5.03 25.48 13.32
C TYR A 3 4.48 24.05 13.43
N SER A 4 3.51 23.82 14.32
CA SER A 4 2.93 22.50 14.63
C SER A 4 2.12 21.90 13.47
N THR A 5 1.26 22.68 12.82
CA THR A 5 0.38 22.19 11.74
C THR A 5 1.16 21.73 10.49
N ASN A 6 2.28 22.38 10.18
CA ASN A 6 3.13 21.97 9.04
C ASN A 6 3.90 20.68 9.33
N PHE A 7 4.34 20.48 10.58
CA PHE A 7 5.01 19.25 10.99
C PHE A 7 4.04 18.07 10.99
N ILE A 8 2.86 18.24 11.61
CA ILE A 8 1.81 17.22 11.63
C ILE A 8 1.39 16.85 10.20
N ARG A 9 1.16 17.83 9.33
CA ARG A 9 0.79 17.55 7.93
C ARG A 9 1.84 16.70 7.20
N LYS A 10 3.13 17.01 7.36
CA LYS A 10 4.21 16.21 6.76
C LYS A 10 4.26 14.80 7.31
N PHE A 11 4.08 14.65 8.62
CA PHE A 11 4.06 13.36 9.28
C PHE A 11 2.88 12.51 8.81
N VAL A 12 1.68 13.08 8.74
CA VAL A 12 0.47 12.41 8.24
C VAL A 12 0.65 11.96 6.79
N VAL A 13 1.16 12.83 5.91
CA VAL A 13 1.39 12.46 4.50
C VAL A 13 2.41 11.34 4.36
N ALA A 14 3.51 11.38 5.13
CA ALA A 14 4.50 10.31 5.11
C ALA A 14 3.94 8.99 5.65
N PHE A 15 3.17 9.04 6.74
CA PHE A 15 2.56 7.87 7.36
C PHE A 15 1.53 7.21 6.44
N VAL A 16 0.66 8.01 5.81
CA VAL A 16 -0.30 7.55 4.81
C VAL A 16 0.41 6.94 3.60
N GLY A 17 1.51 7.55 3.14
CA GLY A 17 2.33 7.00 2.06
C GLY A 17 2.89 5.62 2.38
N VAL A 18 3.42 5.43 3.60
CA VAL A 18 3.94 4.13 4.06
C VAL A 18 2.85 3.06 4.10
N ILE A 19 1.67 3.39 4.65
CA ILE A 19 0.54 2.47 4.70
C ILE A 19 0.10 2.07 3.28
N LEU A 20 -0.04 3.04 2.37
CA LEU A 20 -0.39 2.79 0.98
C LEU A 20 0.62 1.89 0.27
N THR A 21 1.92 2.11 0.50
CA THR A 21 2.98 1.26 -0.05
C THR A 21 2.87 -0.18 0.46
N LEU A 22 2.76 -0.38 1.78
CA LEU A 22 2.65 -1.72 2.36
C LEU A 22 1.38 -2.44 1.90
N LEU A 23 0.24 -1.75 1.90
CA LEU A 23 -1.03 -2.30 1.47
C LEU A 23 -1.03 -2.65 -0.03
N GLY A 24 -0.48 -1.77 -0.87
CA GLY A 24 -0.33 -2.01 -2.30
C GLY A 24 0.57 -3.23 -2.58
N MET A 25 1.68 -3.36 -1.86
CA MET A 25 2.56 -4.54 -1.95
C MET A 25 1.80 -5.83 -1.58
N LEU A 26 1.02 -5.81 -0.49
CA LEU A 26 0.23 -6.97 -0.06
C LEU A 26 -0.85 -7.33 -1.07
N TRP A 27 -1.56 -6.35 -1.64
CA TRP A 27 -2.56 -6.62 -2.69
C TRP A 27 -1.93 -7.14 -3.97
N PHE A 28 -0.75 -6.65 -4.34
CA PHE A 28 -0.01 -7.16 -5.50
C PHE A 28 0.37 -8.62 -5.29
N LEU A 29 0.92 -8.97 -4.13
CA LEU A 29 1.32 -10.34 -3.81
C LEU A 29 0.13 -11.30 -3.70
N GLN A 30 -1.02 -10.83 -3.20
CA GLN A 30 -2.27 -11.61 -3.16
C GLN A 30 -2.88 -11.77 -4.56
N GLY A 31 -2.88 -10.71 -5.37
CA GLY A 31 -3.37 -10.76 -6.75
C GLY A 31 -2.51 -11.66 -7.66
N ALA A 32 -1.20 -11.70 -7.42
CA ALA A 32 -0.27 -12.59 -8.10
C ALA A 32 -0.35 -14.06 -7.63
N ASP A 33 -1.24 -14.37 -6.68
CA ASP A 33 -1.38 -15.70 -6.09
C ASP A 33 -0.05 -16.21 -5.48
N ILE A 34 0.77 -15.31 -4.94
CA ILE A 34 2.05 -15.63 -4.26
C ILE A 34 1.81 -15.83 -2.75
N VAL A 35 0.84 -15.12 -2.19
CA VAL A 35 0.45 -15.23 -0.79
C VAL A 35 -0.92 -15.86 -0.71
N HIS A 36 -0.95 -17.18 -0.50
CA HIS A 36 -2.17 -17.92 -0.22
C HIS A 36 -2.53 -17.75 1.25
N LEU A 37 -3.65 -17.06 1.51
CA LEU A 37 -4.29 -17.06 2.82
C LEU A 37 -5.28 -18.24 2.82
N ASP A 38 -4.89 -19.37 3.42
CA ASP A 38 -5.79 -20.50 3.54
C ASP A 38 -7.04 -20.11 4.34
N PRO A 39 -8.26 -20.28 3.79
CA PRO A 39 -9.48 -20.00 4.54
C PRO A 39 -9.61 -21.03 5.68
N ILE A 40 -9.52 -20.54 6.92
CA ILE A 40 -9.67 -21.35 8.15
C ILE A 40 -11.12 -21.88 8.35
N LEU A 41 -12.03 -21.56 7.44
CA LEU A 41 -13.45 -21.93 7.48
C LEU A 41 -13.90 -22.59 6.15
N CYS A 42 -13.42 -23.80 5.84
CA CYS A 42 -14.04 -24.64 4.81
C CYS A 42 -15.31 -25.29 5.39
N PHE A 43 -16.46 -24.60 5.32
CA PHE A 43 -17.75 -25.13 5.78
C PHE A 43 -18.75 -25.44 4.64
N SER A 44 -18.55 -24.92 3.43
CA SER A 44 -19.30 -25.38 2.24
C SER A 44 -18.53 -25.05 0.95
N ASN A 45 -18.41 -26.03 0.05
CA ASN A 45 -17.73 -25.95 -1.25
C ASN A 45 -16.33 -25.32 -1.20
N CYS A 46 -15.33 -26.15 -0.94
CA CYS A 46 -13.92 -25.83 -1.17
C CYS A 46 -13.66 -25.81 -2.70
N GLU A 47 -14.33 -24.92 -3.43
CA GLU A 47 -13.74 -24.38 -4.64
C GLU A 47 -12.75 -23.36 -4.13
N VAL A 48 -11.46 -23.69 -4.25
CA VAL A 48 -10.40 -22.71 -4.02
C VAL A 48 -10.86 -21.46 -4.77
N ILE A 49 -10.78 -20.29 -4.16
CA ILE A 49 -10.78 -19.04 -4.93
C ILE A 49 -9.43 -19.03 -5.66
N THR A 50 -9.25 -19.99 -6.58
CA THR A 50 -8.09 -20.18 -7.46
C THR A 50 -8.33 -19.28 -8.64
N GLY A 51 -7.44 -18.31 -8.74
CA GLY A 51 -7.48 -17.31 -9.78
C GLY A 51 -7.00 -16.02 -9.17
N GLY A 52 -5.67 -15.91 -9.02
CA GLY A 52 -5.02 -14.64 -8.75
C GLY A 52 -5.77 -13.53 -9.49
N SER A 53 -6.34 -12.62 -8.71
CA SER A 53 -7.23 -11.63 -9.30
C SER A 53 -6.37 -10.54 -9.91
N GLN A 54 -6.33 -10.54 -11.24
CA GLN A 54 -5.63 -9.54 -12.03
C GLN A 54 -6.06 -8.10 -11.66
N PHE A 55 -7.29 -7.93 -11.16
CA PHE A 55 -7.79 -6.66 -10.63
C PHE A 55 -7.11 -6.26 -9.31
N TRP A 56 -6.95 -7.20 -8.38
CA TRP A 56 -6.24 -6.97 -7.12
C TRP A 56 -4.74 -6.74 -7.36
N GLU A 57 -4.15 -7.47 -8.30
CA GLU A 57 -2.75 -7.28 -8.70
C GLU A 57 -2.51 -5.87 -9.25
N ALA A 58 -3.30 -5.46 -10.26
CA ALA A 58 -3.19 -4.14 -10.87
C ALA A 58 -3.44 -3.00 -9.86
N THR A 59 -4.46 -3.15 -9.00
CA THR A 59 -4.77 -2.18 -7.95
C THR A 59 -3.62 -2.08 -6.94
N GLY A 60 -3.05 -3.22 -6.53
CA GLY A 60 -1.90 -3.29 -5.65
C GLY A 60 -0.67 -2.60 -6.22
N ALA A 61 -0.34 -2.85 -7.49
CA ALA A 61 0.76 -2.20 -8.20
C ALA A 61 0.59 -0.67 -8.26
N ILE A 62 -0.61 -0.20 -8.62
CA ILE A 62 -0.91 1.24 -8.67
C ILE A 62 -0.77 1.87 -7.29
N ALA A 63 -1.36 1.27 -6.25
CA ALA A 63 -1.28 1.76 -4.88
C ALA A 63 0.17 1.81 -4.37
N PHE A 64 0.97 0.79 -4.67
CA PHE A 64 2.39 0.72 -4.32
C PHE A 64 3.19 1.86 -4.94
N ILE A 65 3.01 2.09 -6.26
CA ILE A 65 3.69 3.15 -7.00
C ILE A 65 3.31 4.53 -6.43
N ILE A 66 2.02 4.77 -6.19
CA ILE A 66 1.53 6.04 -5.63
C ILE A 66 2.13 6.28 -4.25
N GLY A 67 2.14 5.27 -3.37
CA GLY A 67 2.75 5.37 -2.05
C GLY A 67 4.24 5.75 -2.11
N ILE A 68 5.02 5.11 -3.00
CA ILE A 68 6.43 5.45 -3.22
C ILE A 68 6.59 6.89 -3.71
N ILE A 69 5.77 7.34 -4.65
CA ILE A 69 5.82 8.72 -5.17
C ILE A 69 5.54 9.72 -4.03
N ILE A 70 4.52 9.47 -3.20
CA ILE A 70 4.17 10.32 -2.05
C ILE A 70 5.35 10.42 -1.08
N ILE A 71 5.98 9.31 -0.74
CA ILE A 71 7.15 9.27 0.13
C ILE A 71 8.33 10.02 -0.52
N GLY A 72 8.62 9.73 -1.79
CA GLY A 72 9.72 10.34 -2.54
C GLY A 72 9.59 11.86 -2.66
N VAL A 73 8.40 12.37 -2.98
CA VAL A 73 8.12 13.81 -3.02
C VAL A 73 8.25 14.44 -1.63
N SER A 74 7.74 13.77 -0.60
CA SER A 74 7.85 14.24 0.79
C SER A 74 9.30 14.34 1.27
N LEU A 75 10.17 13.41 0.84
CA LEU A 75 11.60 13.42 1.13
C LEU A 75 12.37 14.43 0.28
N ARG A 76 12.05 14.57 -1.02
CA ARG A 76 12.69 15.54 -1.92
C ARG A 76 12.47 16.98 -1.45
N GLY A 77 11.28 17.27 -0.92
CA GLY A 77 10.98 18.56 -0.28
C GLY A 77 11.82 18.85 0.98
N ARG A 78 12.45 17.85 1.62
CA ARG A 78 13.46 18.06 2.67
C ARG A 78 14.83 18.40 2.10
N LYS A 79 15.22 17.76 0.99
CA LYS A 79 16.57 17.91 0.39
C LYS A 79 16.79 19.26 -0.29
N SER A 80 15.73 19.94 -0.75
CA SER A 80 15.83 21.27 -1.39
C SER A 80 16.07 22.44 -0.40
N ARG A 81 16.18 22.17 0.90
CA ARG A 81 16.26 23.21 1.95
C ARG A 81 17.45 22.99 2.90
N ILE A 82 18.50 22.35 2.41
CA ILE A 82 19.84 22.23 3.01
C ILE A 82 20.82 22.83 2.01
#